data_AF-A0A5E6WNI3-F1
#
_entry.id   AF-A0A5E6WNI3-F1
#
_cell.length_a   1.000
_cell.length_b   1.000
_cell.length_c   1.000
_cell.angle_alpha   90.00
_cell.angle_beta   90.00
_cell.angle_gamma   90.00
#
_symmetry.space_group_name_H-M   'P 1'
#
loop_
_entity.id
_entity.type
_entity.pdbx_description
1 polymer ?
#
loop_
_entity_poly.entity_id
_entity_poly.type
_entity_poly.pdbx_seq_one_letter_code
_entity_poly.pdbx_strand_id
1 'polypeptide(L)'
;MLKLRLRERWQRLQISGSDQVVMLLLSVMVGLCIGAAIWTANPTSGCIRLGRGTSGPISCDPQVIMGEAMNIVLFGLLFAAPLLYMLGRLLVQLFRPLNTQP
;
A
#
# COMPACT_ATOMS: atom_id res chain seq x y z
N MET A 1 -35.18 -0.99 2.04
CA MET A 1 -34.79 0.44 1.98
C MET A 1 -33.28 0.72 2.17
N LEU A 2 -32.49 -0.14 2.84
CA LEU A 2 -31.04 0.07 3.01
C LEU A 2 -30.24 0.12 1.69
N LYS A 3 -30.60 -0.70 0.69
CA LYS A 3 -29.89 -0.78 -0.60
C LYS A 3 -29.96 0.52 -1.42
N LEU A 4 -31.06 1.27 -1.32
CA LEU A 4 -31.24 2.55 -2.00
C LEU A 4 -30.33 3.64 -1.42
N ARG A 5 -30.21 3.71 -0.08
CA ARG A 5 -29.30 4.66 0.60
C ARG A 5 -27.82 4.38 0.31
N LEU A 6 -27.45 3.12 0.13
CA LEU A 6 -26.09 2.74 -0.28
C LEU A 6 -25.79 3.21 -1.71
N ARG A 7 -26.74 3.05 -2.64
CA ARG A 7 -26.56 3.49 -4.04
C ARG A 7 -26.38 5.01 -4.15
N GLU A 8 -27.16 5.78 -3.39
CA GLU A 8 -27.03 7.25 -3.33
C GLU A 8 -25.71 7.71 -2.69
N ARG A 9 -25.23 7.01 -1.65
CA ARG A 9 -23.90 7.27 -1.06
C ARG A 9 -22.77 6.96 -2.04
N TRP A 10 -22.90 5.87 -2.80
CA TRP A 10 -21.95 5.51 -3.85
C TRP A 10 -21.95 6.52 -5.01
N GLN A 11 -23.11 7.06 -5.39
CA GLN A 11 -23.17 8.14 -6.38
C GLN A 11 -22.53 9.45 -5.89
N ARG A 12 -22.51 9.72 -4.57
CA ARG A 12 -21.78 10.86 -3.97
C ARG A 12 -20.27 10.62 -3.86
N LEU A 13 -19.83 9.37 -3.76
CA LEU A 13 -18.43 9.01 -4.00
C LEU A 13 -18.13 9.12 -5.50
N GLN A 14 -18.20 10.33 -6.06
CA GLN A 14 -17.56 10.65 -7.33
C GLN A 14 -16.06 10.70 -7.09
N ILE A 15 -15.46 9.52 -6.99
CA ILE A 15 -14.01 9.37 -7.06
C ILE A 15 -13.65 9.77 -8.49
N SER A 16 -12.91 10.87 -8.65
CA SER A 16 -12.42 11.25 -9.97
C SER A 16 -11.59 10.11 -10.54
N GLY A 17 -11.67 9.84 -11.85
CA GLY A 17 -10.92 8.74 -12.47
C GLY A 17 -9.41 8.81 -12.17
N SER A 18 -8.86 10.03 -12.02
CA SER A 18 -7.49 10.27 -11.57
C SER A 18 -7.18 9.72 -10.18
N ASP A 19 -8.09 9.86 -9.22
CA ASP A 19 -7.90 9.39 -7.84
C ASP A 19 -7.91 7.87 -7.77
N GLN A 20 -8.74 7.21 -8.60
CA GLN A 20 -8.73 5.75 -8.73
C GLN A 20 -7.42 5.23 -9.31
N VAL A 21 -6.91 5.89 -10.35
CA VAL A 21 -5.62 5.54 -10.95
C VAL A 21 -4.48 5.70 -9.93
N VAL A 22 -4.48 6.79 -9.16
CA VAL A 22 -3.47 7.02 -8.11
C VAL A 22 -3.56 5.97 -7.00
N MET A 23 -4.76 5.62 -6.53
CA MET A 23 -4.94 4.55 -5.53
C MET A 23 -4.44 3.20 -6.05
N LEU A 24 -4.74 2.86 -7.30
CA LEU A 24 -4.27 1.62 -7.92
C LEU A 24 -2.74 1.60 -8.02
N LEU A 25 -2.13 2.72 -8.42
CA LEU A 25 -0.69 2.84 -8.56
C LEU A 25 0.00 2.71 -7.19
N LEU A 26 -0.53 3.37 -6.16
CA LEU A 26 -0.07 3.22 -4.79
C LEU A 26 -0.23 1.79 -4.26
N SER A 27 -1.36 1.11 -4.55
CA SER A 27 -1.57 -0.26 -4.10
C SER A 27 -0.59 -1.23 -4.75
N VAL A 28 -0.30 -1.04 -6.06
CA VAL A 28 0.70 -1.82 -6.78
C VAL A 28 2.09 -1.58 -6.19
N MET A 29 2.46 -0.33 -5.90
CA MET A 29 3.77 -0.02 -5.29
C MET A 29 3.91 -0.67 -3.91
N VAL A 30 2.87 -0.64 -3.07
CA VAL A 30 2.86 -1.32 -1.78
C VAL A 30 3.01 -2.84 -1.95
N GLY A 31 2.27 -3.43 -2.90
CA GLY A 31 2.38 -4.86 -3.22
C GLY A 31 3.78 -5.27 -3.67
N LEU A 32 4.42 -4.46 -4.52
CA LEU A 32 5.80 -4.67 -4.96
C LEU A 32 6.79 -4.58 -3.81
N CYS A 33 6.61 -3.62 -2.89
CA CYS A 33 7.47 -3.48 -1.71
C CYS A 33 7.33 -4.68 -0.77
N ILE A 34 6.11 -5.15 -0.51
CA ILE A 34 5.88 -6.34 0.33
C ILE A 34 6.49 -7.58 -0.33
N GLY A 35 6.27 -7.77 -1.63
CA GLY A 35 6.86 -8.88 -2.38
C GLY A 35 8.39 -8.86 -2.35
N ALA A 36 8.99 -7.69 -2.56
CA ALA A 36 10.44 -7.50 -2.47
C ALA A 36 10.97 -7.78 -1.06
N ALA A 37 10.27 -7.34 0.00
CA ALA A 37 10.66 -7.62 1.37
C ALA A 37 10.61 -9.12 1.69
N ILE A 38 9.57 -9.83 1.26
CA ILE A 38 9.44 -11.29 1.45
C ILE A 38 10.57 -12.04 0.74
N TRP A 39 10.85 -11.66 -0.51
CA TRP A 39 11.91 -12.27 -1.30
C TRP A 39 13.30 -12.02 -0.70
N THR A 40 13.50 -10.82 -0.15
CA THR A 40 14.74 -10.46 0.55
C THR A 40 14.87 -11.20 1.87
N ALA A 41 13.78 -11.36 2.64
CA ALA A 41 13.78 -12.07 3.91
C ALA A 41 13.94 -13.59 3.78
N ASN A 42 13.58 -14.17 2.62
CA ASN A 42 13.69 -15.60 2.34
C ASN A 42 14.49 -15.86 1.06
N PRO A 43 15.81 -15.60 1.05
CA PRO A 43 16.65 -15.83 -0.11
C PRO A 43 16.81 -17.34 -0.36
N THR A 44 16.60 -17.78 -1.61
CA THR A 44 16.76 -19.19 -2.03
C THR A 44 18.16 -19.75 -1.82
N SER A 45 19.19 -18.90 -1.82
CA SER A 45 20.59 -19.28 -1.60
C SER A 45 21.09 -19.02 -0.17
N GLY A 46 20.22 -18.53 0.73
CA GLY A 46 20.61 -18.13 2.09
C GLY A 46 21.38 -16.79 2.17
N CYS A 47 21.71 -16.18 1.03
CA CYS A 47 22.46 -14.93 0.97
C CYS A 47 21.76 -13.93 0.03
N ILE A 48 21.90 -12.64 0.33
CA ILE A 48 21.44 -11.54 -0.51
C ILE A 48 22.63 -10.71 -0.99
N ARG A 49 22.50 -10.05 -2.14
CA ARG A 49 23.45 -9.03 -2.57
C ARG A 49 23.03 -7.69 -2.01
N LEU A 50 23.93 -7.04 -1.29
CA LEU A 50 23.77 -5.70 -0.75
C LEU A 50 24.20 -4.69 -1.81
N GLY A 51 23.25 -3.94 -2.38
CA GLY A 51 23.54 -2.90 -3.37
C GLY A 51 22.53 -2.86 -4.52
N ARG A 52 22.61 -1.80 -5.32
CA ARG A 52 21.79 -1.67 -6.54
C ARG A 52 22.48 -2.41 -7.70
N GLY A 53 21.85 -3.47 -8.21
CA GLY A 53 22.32 -4.20 -9.38
C GLY A 53 23.37 -5.29 -9.08
N THR A 54 24.33 -5.47 -9.99
CA THR A 54 25.36 -6.54 -9.89
C THR A 54 26.61 -6.14 -9.13
N SER A 55 26.73 -4.88 -8.71
CA SER A 55 27.85 -4.35 -7.93
C SER A 55 27.44 -4.23 -6.47
N GLY A 56 27.70 -5.27 -5.68
CA GLY A 56 27.36 -5.29 -4.27
C GLY A 56 27.95 -6.50 -3.54
N PRO A 57 28.46 -6.35 -2.30
CA PRO A 57 28.92 -7.49 -1.51
C PRO A 57 27.76 -8.45 -1.22
N ILE A 58 28.06 -9.74 -1.22
CA ILE A 58 27.10 -10.78 -0.83
C ILE A 58 27.11 -10.85 0.70
N SER A 59 25.95 -10.72 1.33
CA SER A 59 25.77 -10.94 2.75
C SER A 59 24.89 -12.16 2.99
N CYS A 60 25.37 -13.02 3.88
CA CYS A 60 24.65 -14.20 4.37
C CYS A 60 24.26 -14.04 5.84
N ASP A 61 24.48 -12.85 6.42
CA ASP A 61 24.12 -12.58 7.80
C ASP A 61 22.61 -12.36 7.90
N PRO A 62 21.87 -13.20 8.64
CA PRO A 62 20.43 -13.07 8.80
C PRO A 62 20.01 -11.72 9.42
N GLN A 63 20.85 -11.11 10.27
CA GLN A 63 20.55 -9.80 10.84
C GLN A 63 20.55 -8.70 9.78
N VAL A 64 21.54 -8.75 8.88
CA VAL A 64 21.65 -7.80 7.77
C VAL A 64 20.54 -8.01 6.75
N ILE A 65 20.19 -9.27 6.47
CA ILE A 65 19.07 -9.64 5.59
C ILE A 65 17.74 -9.11 6.13
N MET A 66 17.46 -9.33 7.42
CA MET A 66 16.26 -8.79 8.06
C MET A 66 16.26 -7.26 8.09
N GLY A 67 17.41 -6.63 8.33
CA GLY A 67 17.56 -5.18 8.29
C GLY A 67 17.16 -4.59 6.93
N GLU A 68 17.62 -5.19 5.83
CA GLU A 68 17.24 -4.73 4.50
C GLU A 68 15.78 -5.02 4.15
N ALA A 69 15.25 -6.19 4.51
CA ALA A 69 13.83 -6.47 4.36
C ALA A 69 12.96 -5.44 5.11
N MET A 70 13.39 -5.05 6.31
CA MET A 70 12.72 -4.04 7.13
C MET A 70 12.82 -2.63 6.52
N ASN A 71 13.96 -2.26 5.93
CA ASN A 71 14.10 -1.02 5.15
C ASN A 71 13.12 -0.98 3.97
N ILE A 72 12.94 -2.09 3.25
CA ILE A 72 11.98 -2.18 2.15
C ILE A 72 10.54 -2.00 2.66
N VAL A 73 10.20 -2.58 3.82
CA VAL A 73 8.87 -2.38 4.45
C VAL A 73 8.67 -0.92 4.87
N LEU A 74 9.67 -0.29 5.48
CA LEU A 74 9.67 1.13 5.84
C LEU A 74 9.51 2.03 4.61
N PHE A 75 10.13 1.68 3.49
CA PHE A 75 9.93 2.38 2.23
C PHE A 75 8.50 2.18 1.69
N GLY A 76 7.96 0.97 1.79
CA GLY A 76 6.57 0.66 1.44
C GLY A 76 5.54 1.48 2.23
N LEU A 77 5.84 1.79 3.50
CA LEU A 77 5.00 2.64 4.36
C LEU A 77 4.81 4.05 3.79
N LEU A 78 5.78 4.60 3.05
CA LEU A 78 5.66 5.91 2.39
C LEU A 78 4.56 5.93 1.33
N PHE A 79 4.27 4.79 0.70
CA PHE A 79 3.18 4.64 -0.27
C PHE A 79 1.88 4.18 0.40
N ALA A 80 1.97 3.39 1.47
CA ALA A 80 0.82 2.92 2.22
C ALA A 80 0.13 4.06 2.99
N ALA A 81 0.87 5.02 3.53
CA ALA A 81 0.31 6.17 4.26
C ALA A 81 -0.68 7.01 3.42
N PRO A 82 -0.33 7.52 2.23
CA PRO A 82 -1.27 8.26 1.39
C PRO A 82 -2.43 7.38 0.89
N LEU A 83 -2.18 6.10 0.63
CA LEU A 83 -3.22 5.14 0.27
C LEU A 83 -4.27 5.00 1.38
N LEU A 84 -3.82 4.77 2.62
CA LEU A 84 -4.67 4.64 3.80
C LEU A 84 -5.40 5.94 4.12
N TYR A 85 -4.74 7.10 3.95
CA TYR A 85 -5.38 8.40 4.12
C TYR A 85 -6.54 8.60 3.14
N MET A 86 -6.32 8.28 1.86
CA MET A 86 -7.35 8.40 0.83
C MET A 86 -8.51 7.41 1.06
N LEU A 87 -8.20 6.17 1.42
CA LEU A 87 -9.19 5.16 1.84
C LEU A 87 -10.00 5.59 3.06
N GLY A 88 -9.32 6.15 4.07
CA GLY A 88 -9.94 6.68 5.27
C GLY A 88 -10.89 7.84 4.96
N ARG A 89 -10.49 8.75 4.08
CA ARG A 89 -11.34 9.85 3.60
C ARG A 89 -12.60 9.32 2.90
N LEU A 90 -12.47 8.31 2.04
CA LEU A 90 -13.61 7.67 1.38
C LEU A 90 -14.54 6.96 2.37
N LEU A 91 -13.98 6.24 3.34
CA LEU A 91 -14.74 5.60 4.41
C LEU A 91 -15.53 6.63 5.22
N VAL A 92 -14.90 7.73 5.64
CA VAL A 92 -15.58 8.81 6.37
C VAL A 92 -16.69 9.41 5.53
N GLN A 93 -16.49 9.62 4.22
CA GLN A 93 -17.55 10.10 3.32
C GLN A 93 -18.69 9.09 3.16
N LEU A 94 -18.39 7.79 3.13
CA LEU A 94 -19.37 6.71 3.02
C LEU A 94 -20.20 6.56 4.31
N PHE A 95 -19.59 6.74 5.47
CA PHE A 95 -20.24 6.61 6.77
C PHE A 95 -20.86 7.91 7.28
N ARG A 96 -20.53 9.06 6.68
CA ARG A 96 -21.17 10.34 7.02
C ARG A 96 -22.70 10.17 6.89
N PRO A 97 -23.48 10.45 7.94
CA PRO A 97 -24.92 10.31 7.86
C PRO A 97 -25.44 11.20 6.73
N LEU A 98 -26.40 10.70 5.93
CA LEU A 98 -27.16 11.59 5.06
C LEU A 98 -27.89 12.50 6.03
N ASN A 99 -27.44 13.74 6.15
CA ASN A 99 -28.21 14.75 6.84
C ASN A 99 -29.54 14.83 6.06
N THR A 100 -30.58 14.22 6.63
CA THR A 100 -31.95 14.48 6.24
C THR A 100 -32.17 15.94 6.61
N GLN A 101 -31.97 16.84 5.65
CA GLN A 101 -32.54 18.18 5.77
C GLN A 101 -34.05 17.98 6.04
N PRO A 102 -34.59 18.68 7.06
CA PRO A 102 -36.01 18.58 7.41
C PRO A 102 -36.90 19.01 6.25
#